data_AF-A0A1B7KSF6-F1
#
_entry.id   AF-A0A1B7KSF6-F1
#
_cell.length_a   1.000
_cell.length_b   1.000
_cell.length_c   1.000
_cell.angle_alpha   90.00
_cell.angle_beta   90.00
_cell.angle_gamma   90.00
#
_symmetry.space_group_name_H-M   'P 1'
#
loop_
_entity.id
_entity.type
_entity.pdbx_description
1 polymer ?
#
loop_
_entity_poly.entity_id
_entity_poly.type
_entity_poly.pdbx_seq_one_letter_code
_entity_poly.pdbx_strand_id
1 'polypeptide(L)'
;MLGGKFLDSNGNRVPGIGGALHKIESVDFSEINPLLKECESLVASDVENVLCTSYVFGPQKGVKEMDLFTVKFLYTPQRLRRNMV
;
A
#
# COMPACT_ATOMS: atom_id res chain seq x y z
N MET A 1 -13.50 -6.94 5.09
CA MET A 1 -12.59 -5.81 4.81
C MET A 1 -12.81 -4.73 5.85
N LEU A 2 -11.80 -3.92 6.16
CA LEU A 2 -11.83 -2.90 7.22
C LEU A 2 -12.48 -1.56 6.82
N GLY A 3 -12.96 -1.44 5.57
CA GLY A 3 -13.73 -0.28 5.09
C GLY A 3 -12.95 0.72 4.23
N GLY A 4 -11.61 0.62 4.15
CA GLY A 4 -10.83 1.42 3.21
C GLY A 4 -11.13 1.06 1.75
N LYS A 5 -11.32 2.09 0.90
CA LYS A 5 -11.48 1.93 -0.55
C LYS A 5 -10.26 2.51 -1.26
N PHE A 6 -9.78 1.78 -2.25
CA PHE A 6 -8.68 2.19 -3.12
C PHE A 6 -9.24 2.28 -4.53
N LEU A 7 -9.13 3.45 -5.15
CA LEU A 7 -9.80 3.77 -6.40
C LEU A 7 -8.79 4.07 -7.51
N ASP A 8 -9.11 3.63 -8.73
CA ASP A 8 -8.36 4.00 -9.93
C ASP A 8 -8.77 5.38 -10.46
N SER A 9 -8.16 5.80 -11.57
CA SER A 9 -8.44 7.10 -12.21
C SER A 9 -9.89 7.26 -12.68
N ASN A 10 -10.63 6.16 -12.82
CA ASN A 10 -12.03 6.16 -13.24
C ASN A 10 -12.99 6.05 -12.03
N GLY A 11 -12.46 6.05 -10.81
CA GLY A 11 -13.23 5.87 -9.58
C GLY A 11 -13.64 4.42 -9.30
N ASN A 12 -13.10 3.45 -10.03
CA ASN A 12 -13.41 2.03 -9.80
C ASN A 12 -12.54 1.45 -8.69
N ARG A 13 -13.06 0.47 -7.96
CA ARG A 13 -12.29 -0.23 -6.92
C ARG A 13 -11.13 -1.00 -7.53
N VAL A 14 -9.94 -0.75 -7.01
CA VAL A 14 -8.73 -1.52 -7.32
C VAL A 14 -8.79 -2.87 -6.59
N PRO A 15 -8.46 -4.00 -7.25
CA PRO A 15 -8.38 -5.29 -6.59
C PRO A 15 -7.36 -5.29 -5.44
N GLY A 16 -7.70 -5.95 -4.33
CA GLY A 16 -6.87 -6.03 -3.12
C GLY A 16 -5.66 -6.96 -3.26
N ILE A 17 -4.81 -6.73 -4.26
CA ILE A 17 -3.59 -7.50 -4.53
C ILE A 17 -2.40 -6.55 -4.70
N GLY A 18 -1.21 -6.97 -4.27
CA GLY A 18 -0.01 -6.13 -4.32
C GLY A 18 0.35 -5.66 -5.74
N GLY A 19 0.14 -6.49 -6.75
CA GLY A 19 0.41 -6.14 -8.16
C GLY A 19 -0.49 -5.02 -8.70
N ALA A 20 -1.60 -4.70 -8.05
CA ALA A 20 -2.52 -3.64 -8.49
C ALA A 20 -2.26 -2.27 -7.85
N LEU A 21 -1.31 -2.18 -6.91
CA LEU A 21 -1.01 -0.93 -6.17
C LEU A 21 -0.71 0.26 -7.10
N HIS A 22 -0.08 0.02 -8.24
CA HIS A 22 0.26 1.07 -9.23
C HIS A 22 -0.96 1.74 -9.87
N LYS A 23 -2.16 1.15 -9.75
CA LYS A 23 -3.40 1.67 -10.31
C LYS A 23 -4.16 2.58 -9.36
N ILE A 24 -3.76 2.65 -8.09
CA ILE A 24 -4.43 3.45 -7.08
C ILE A 24 -4.10 4.92 -7.31
N GLU A 25 -5.14 5.72 -7.55
CA GLU A 25 -5.04 7.16 -7.73
C GLU A 25 -5.62 7.92 -6.53
N SER A 26 -6.62 7.35 -5.85
CA SER A 26 -7.18 7.92 -4.62
C SER A 26 -7.57 6.86 -3.60
N VAL A 27 -7.68 7.30 -2.34
CA VAL A 27 -8.08 6.47 -1.22
C VAL A 27 -9.23 7.14 -0.47
N ASP A 28 -10.24 6.35 -0.09
CA ASP A 28 -11.39 6.79 0.69
C ASP A 28 -11.47 5.96 1.97
N PHE A 29 -11.39 6.65 3.11
CA PHE A 29 -11.47 6.07 4.45
C PHE A 29 -12.77 6.45 5.19
N SER A 30 -13.73 7.09 4.52
CA SER A 30 -15.00 7.51 5.14
C SER A 30 -15.80 6.35 5.72
N GLU A 31 -15.68 5.16 5.13
CA GLU A 31 -16.34 3.92 5.56
C GLU A 31 -15.44 3.02 6.41
N ILE A 32 -14.30 3.52 6.92
CA ILE A 32 -13.43 2.71 7.78
C ILE A 32 -14.19 2.30 9.05
N ASN A 33 -14.04 1.04 9.46
CA ASN A 33 -14.76 0.51 10.62
C ASN A 33 -14.39 1.34 11.87
N PRO A 34 -15.35 2.04 12.51
CA PRO A 34 -15.07 2.93 13.63
C PRO A 34 -14.46 2.21 14.84
N LEU A 35 -14.74 0.91 15.01
CA LEU A 35 -14.17 0.08 16.08
C LEU A 35 -12.64 -0.03 16.00
N LEU A 36 -12.03 0.24 14.84
CA LEU A 36 -10.57 0.27 14.70
C LEU A 36 -9.94 1.43 15.47
N LYS A 37 -10.69 2.51 15.73
CA LYS A 37 -10.20 3.63 16.57
C LYS A 37 -10.27 3.31 18.06
N GLU A 38 -11.15 2.41 18.45
CA GLU A 38 -11.35 1.97 19.84
C GLU A 38 -10.45 0.78 20.20
N CYS A 39 -9.95 0.07 19.19
CA CYS A 39 -9.08 -1.08 19.35
C CYS A 39 -7.63 -0.66 19.58
N GLU A 40 -7.01 -1.15 20.66
CA GLU A 40 -5.56 -1.13 20.82
C GLU A 40 -4.93 -2.18 19.89
N SER A 41 -4.14 -1.72 18.92
CA SER A 41 -3.43 -2.60 17.98
C SER A 41 -1.97 -2.74 18.40
N LEU A 42 -1.59 -3.91 18.90
CA LEU A 42 -0.21 -4.26 19.20
C LEU A 42 0.34 -5.17 18.09
N VAL A 43 1.47 -4.80 17.49
CA VAL A 43 2.14 -5.60 16.48
C VAL A 43 3.50 -6.02 17.00
N ALA A 44 3.73 -7.33 17.10
CA ALA A 44 5.06 -7.86 17.34
C ALA A 44 5.87 -7.79 16.04
N SER A 45 7.00 -7.08 16.06
CA SER A 45 7.96 -7.01 14.97
C SER A 45 9.37 -7.21 15.51
N ASP A 46 10.13 -8.09 14.90
CA ASP A 46 11.55 -8.35 15.18
C ASP A 46 12.49 -7.71 14.15
N VAL A 47 11.93 -6.98 13.19
CA VAL A 47 12.65 -6.28 12.12
C VAL A 47 12.29 -4.79 12.11
N GLU A 48 13.28 -3.95 11.73
CA GLU A 48 13.18 -2.48 11.72
C GLU A 48 12.91 -1.91 10.31
N ASN A 49 12.57 -2.75 9.33
CA ASN A 49 12.40 -2.30 7.95
C ASN A 49 11.26 -1.28 7.81
N VAL A 50 11.59 -0.10 7.28
CA VAL A 50 10.61 0.89 6.83
C VAL A 50 9.83 0.38 5.60
N LEU A 51 8.78 1.10 5.18
CA LEU A 51 7.98 0.77 3.99
C LEU A 51 8.85 0.44 2.76
N CYS A 52 8.30 -0.33 1.82
CA CYS A 52 8.99 -0.89 0.64
C CYS A 52 9.94 -2.05 0.95
N THR A 53 9.51 -2.95 1.84
CA THR A 53 10.26 -4.15 2.23
C THR A 53 10.33 -5.24 1.17
N SER A 54 9.69 -5.03 0.00
CA SER A 54 9.67 -5.96 -1.12
C SER A 54 11.08 -6.37 -1.56
N TYR A 55 12.06 -5.47 -1.50
CA TYR A 55 13.45 -5.83 -1.85
C TYR A 55 14.05 -6.87 -0.90
N VAL A 56 13.73 -6.79 0.40
CA VAL A 56 14.27 -7.66 1.44
C VAL A 56 13.49 -8.98 1.52
N PHE A 57 12.15 -8.91 1.52
CA PHE A 57 11.29 -10.09 1.73
C PHE A 57 10.60 -10.60 0.46
N GLY A 58 10.75 -9.93 -0.67
CA GLY A 58 10.16 -10.35 -1.95
C GLY A 58 10.87 -11.54 -2.61
N PRO A 59 12.22 -11.59 -2.67
CA PRO A 59 12.92 -12.72 -3.28
C PRO A 59 12.52 -14.07 -2.69
N GLN A 60 12.45 -14.17 -1.36
CA GLN A 60 12.02 -15.36 -0.64
C GLN A 60 10.51 -15.70 -0.81
N LYS A 61 9.73 -14.80 -1.39
CA LYS A 61 8.32 -15.01 -1.77
C LYS A 61 8.14 -15.21 -3.28
N GLY A 62 9.24 -15.46 -4.00
CA GLY A 62 9.22 -15.73 -5.44
C GLY A 62 9.04 -14.49 -6.32
N VAL A 63 9.25 -13.29 -5.79
CA VAL A 63 9.22 -12.06 -6.59
C VAL A 63 10.52 -11.96 -7.38
N LYS A 64 10.42 -11.79 -8.70
CA LYS A 64 11.59 -11.65 -9.58
C LYS A 64 12.22 -10.28 -9.38
N GLU A 65 13.53 -10.20 -9.61
CA GLU A 65 14.31 -8.97 -9.43
C GLU A 65 13.77 -7.78 -10.26
N MET A 66 13.29 -8.05 -11.48
CA MET A 66 12.65 -7.06 -12.35
C MET A 66 11.36 -6.46 -11.75
N ASP A 67 10.58 -7.27 -11.02
CA ASP A 67 9.35 -6.82 -10.36
C ASP A 67 9.67 -5.97 -9.11
N LEU A 68 10.79 -6.26 -8.42
CA LEU A 68 11.25 -5.48 -7.26
C LEU A 68 11.62 -4.05 -7.63
N PHE A 69 12.24 -3.87 -8.80
CA PHE A 69 12.58 -2.54 -9.31
C PHE A 69 11.32 -1.70 -9.57
N THR A 70 10.27 -2.31 -10.13
CA THR A 70 9.00 -1.66 -10.42
C THR A 70 8.31 -1.16 -9.15
N VAL A 71 8.25 -1.99 -8.09
CA VAL A 71 7.64 -1.60 -6.82
C VAL A 71 8.37 -0.42 -6.17
N LYS A 72 9.70 -0.37 -6.26
CA LYS A 72 10.50 0.73 -5.70
C LYS A 72 10.24 2.07 -6.41
N PHE A 73 10.06 2.05 -7.73
CA PHE A 73 9.77 3.25 -8.52
C PHE A 73 8.39 3.87 -8.26
N LEU A 74 7.39 3.04 -7.93
CA LEU A 74 6.06 3.55 -7.55
C LEU A 74 6.09 4.46 -6.31
N TYR A 75 7.12 4.31 -5.47
CA TYR A 75 7.23 5.00 -4.17
C TYR A 75 8.24 6.15 -4.16
N THR A 76 8.81 6.52 -5.31
CA THR A 76 9.73 7.66 -5.38
C THR A 76 8.99 8.96 -5.02
N PRO A 77 9.52 9.78 -4.08
CA PRO A 77 8.80 10.92 -3.48
C PRO A 77 8.36 12.02 -4.46
N GLN A 78 8.75 11.97 -5.73
CA GLN A 78 8.26 12.91 -6.76
C GLN A 78 6.75 12.81 -7.01
N ARG A 79 6.08 11.68 -6.68
CA ARG A 79 4.65 11.48 -6.98
C ARG A 79 3.69 11.88 -5.85
N LEU A 80 4.16 11.93 -4.60
CA LEU A 80 3.34 12.22 -3.41
C LEU A 80 3.10 13.71 -3.13
N ARG A 81 3.81 14.63 -3.82
CA ARG A 81 3.70 16.08 -3.57
C ARG A 81 2.54 16.79 -4.29
N ARG A 82 1.69 16.09 -5.04
CA ARG A 82 0.75 16.76 -5.97
C ARG A 82 -0.67 16.99 -5.45
N ASN A 83 -1.11 16.34 -4.36
CA ASN A 83 -2.49 16.45 -3.86
C ASN A 83 -2.58 16.66 -2.33
N MET A 84 -1.74 17.54 -1.78
CA MET A 84 -1.89 17.99 -0.38
C MET A 84 -1.63 19.50 -0.27
N VAL A 85 -2.35 20.28 -1.07
CA VAL A 85 -2.78 21.67 -0.81
C VAL A 85 -4.14 21.85 -1.45
#